data_AF-A0A928SBN5-F1
#
_entry.id   AF-A0A928SBN5-F1
#
_cell.length_a   1.000
_cell.length_b   1.000
_cell.length_c   1.000
_cell.angle_alpha   90.00
_cell.angle_beta   90.00
_cell.angle_gamma   90.00
#
_symmetry.space_group_name_H-M   'P 1'
#
loop_
_entity.id
_entity.type
_entity.pdbx_description
1 polymer ?
#
loop_
_entity_poly.entity_id
_entity_poly.type
_entity_poly.pdbx_seq_one_letter_code
_entity_poly.pdbx_strand_id
1 'polypeptide(L)'
;MTAAPQSARLFEAEPDLTASDPYRVLGLPPTVGQADIKQAYFALIRQYPPETEPEKFKIIRGAYEKLKDVRRRTETDIFRPQPSPPWQPPSIKLALDTTFHPGDALTVLRGWGELGRTDFQEDFREIEW
;
A
#
# COMPACT_ATOMS: atom_id res chain seq x y z
N MET A 1 27.61 32.07 26.64
CA MET A 1 26.76 30.93 26.26
C MET A 1 26.24 31.22 24.86
N THR A 2 26.86 30.61 23.85
CA THR A 2 26.63 30.89 22.42
C THR A 2 25.34 30.21 21.96
N ALA A 3 24.31 30.99 21.59
CA ALA A 3 23.08 30.46 21.00
C ALA A 3 23.20 30.52 19.47
N ALA A 4 23.44 29.36 18.86
CA ALA A 4 23.39 29.10 17.43
C ALA A 4 21.93 29.15 16.88
N PRO A 5 21.72 29.25 15.57
CA PRO A 5 20.66 30.08 14.98
C PRO A 5 19.27 29.45 14.97
N GLN A 6 18.28 30.33 15.00
CA GLN A 6 16.83 30.08 15.12
C GLN A 6 16.18 29.47 13.86
N SER A 7 16.98 29.10 12.85
CA SER A 7 16.52 28.49 11.59
C SER A 7 16.22 26.98 11.69
N ALA A 8 16.59 26.33 12.79
CA ALA A 8 16.54 24.87 12.97
C ALA A 8 15.20 24.30 13.47
N ARG A 9 14.11 25.08 13.57
CA ARG A 9 12.78 24.57 14.03
C ARG A 9 11.70 24.47 12.96
N LEU A 10 11.97 24.94 11.73
CA LEU A 10 10.95 24.91 10.66
C LEU A 10 10.93 23.60 9.88
N PHE A 11 12.06 22.89 9.86
CA PHE A 11 12.23 21.62 9.17
C PHE A 11 12.65 20.59 10.19
N GLU A 12 11.84 19.54 10.37
CA GLU A 12 12.15 18.45 11.31
C GLU A 12 13.01 17.37 10.63
N ALA A 13 13.00 17.34 9.29
CA ALA A 13 13.85 16.51 8.46
C ALA A 13 14.39 17.31 7.26
N GLU A 14 15.54 16.90 6.73
CA GLU A 14 16.10 17.46 5.49
C GLU A 14 15.09 17.26 4.33
N PRO A 15 14.83 18.30 3.52
CA PRO A 15 13.90 18.21 2.40
C PRO A 15 14.44 17.24 1.34
N ASP A 16 13.70 16.17 1.08
CA ASP A 16 14.05 15.16 0.07
C ASP A 16 13.21 15.35 -1.19
N LEU A 17 13.81 16.01 -2.19
CA LEU A 17 13.17 16.32 -3.47
C LEU A 17 12.97 15.09 -4.37
N THR A 18 13.54 13.93 -4.01
CA THR A 18 13.38 12.68 -4.76
C THR A 18 12.24 11.81 -4.21
N ALA A 19 11.74 12.12 -3.02
CA ALA A 19 10.70 11.36 -2.37
C ALA A 19 9.33 11.54 -3.07
N SER A 20 8.55 10.46 -3.14
CA SER A 20 7.17 10.51 -3.63
C SER A 20 6.20 11.15 -2.62
N ASP A 21 6.57 11.12 -1.33
CA ASP A 21 5.77 11.66 -0.22
C ASP A 21 5.93 13.19 -0.14
N PRO A 22 4.84 13.98 -0.32
CA PRO A 22 4.92 15.44 -0.31
C PRO A 22 5.37 16.03 1.03
N TYR A 23 5.18 15.34 2.15
CA TYR A 23 5.69 15.78 3.45
C TYR A 23 7.22 15.72 3.51
N ARG A 24 7.81 14.67 2.91
CA ARG A 24 9.27 14.52 2.82
C ARG A 24 9.92 15.54 1.90
N VAL A 25 9.25 15.87 0.79
CA VAL A 25 9.69 16.93 -0.13
C VAL A 25 9.79 18.28 0.60
N LEU A 26 8.87 18.57 1.52
CA LEU A 26 8.87 19.80 2.30
C LEU A 26 9.70 19.73 3.60
N GLY A 27 10.25 18.57 3.97
CA GLY A 27 11.00 18.38 5.23
C GLY A 27 10.14 18.44 6.49
N LEU A 28 8.85 18.10 6.39
CA LEU A 28 7.87 18.19 7.47
C LEU A 28 7.35 16.82 7.90
N PRO A 29 6.95 16.61 9.17
CA PRO A 29 6.22 15.42 9.58
C PRO A 29 4.76 15.47 9.06
N PRO A 30 4.08 14.32 8.93
CA PRO A 30 2.67 14.27 8.49
C PRO A 30 1.68 14.87 9.51
N THR A 31 2.12 15.11 10.75
CA THR A 31 1.32 15.66 11.85
C THR A 31 1.23 17.19 11.86
N VAL A 32 1.93 17.89 10.96
CA VAL A 32 1.96 19.36 10.94
C VAL A 32 0.62 20.01 10.58
N GLY A 33 0.47 21.26 11.03
CA GLY A 33 -0.61 22.14 10.64
C GLY A 33 -0.39 22.80 9.27
N GLN A 34 -1.46 23.37 8.72
CA GLN A 34 -1.41 24.11 7.44
C GLN A 34 -0.52 25.36 7.50
N ALA A 35 -0.38 25.97 8.68
CA ALA A 35 0.49 27.12 8.88
C ALA A 35 1.97 26.76 8.67
N ASP A 36 2.41 25.63 9.22
CA ASP A 36 3.80 25.15 9.10
C ASP A 36 4.12 24.76 7.66
N ILE A 37 3.17 24.12 6.94
CA ILE A 37 3.30 23.78 5.52
C ILE A 37 3.58 25.03 4.67
N LYS A 38 2.84 26.12 4.92
CA LYS A 38 3.05 27.39 4.22
C LYS A 38 4.40 28.00 4.54
N GLN A 39 4.81 27.98 5.81
CA GLN A 39 6.10 28.53 6.23
C GLN A 39 7.27 27.78 5.58
N ALA A 40 7.23 26.45 5.58
CA ALA A 40 8.23 25.60 4.93
C ALA A 40 8.30 25.86 3.43
N TYR A 41 7.15 25.99 2.75
CA TYR A 41 7.09 26.33 1.33
C TYR A 41 7.79 27.66 1.02
N PHE A 42 7.49 28.73 1.78
CA PHE A 42 8.16 30.03 1.56
C PHE A 42 9.65 29.99 1.88
N ALA A 43 10.07 29.23 2.89
CA ALA A 43 11.49 29.04 3.19
C ALA A 43 12.21 28.31 2.05
N LEU A 44 11.62 27.25 1.49
CA LEU A 44 12.17 26.51 0.36
C LEU A 44 12.23 27.33 -0.93
N ILE A 45 11.27 28.22 -1.22
CA ILE A 45 11.35 29.11 -2.39
C ILE A 45 12.51 30.10 -2.26
N ARG A 46 12.78 30.60 -1.04
CA ARG A 46 13.91 31.50 -0.80
C ARG A 46 15.25 30.79 -1.00
N GLN A 47 15.29 29.49 -0.72
CA GLN A 47 16.47 28.65 -0.89
C GLN A 47 16.64 28.16 -2.33
N TYR A 48 15.53 27.90 -3.03
CA TYR A 48 15.48 27.39 -4.40
C TYR A 48 14.65 28.33 -5.28
N PRO A 49 15.24 29.46 -5.75
CA PRO A 49 14.55 30.41 -6.59
C PRO A 49 14.16 29.79 -7.94
N PRO A 50 13.00 30.16 -8.50
CA PRO A 50 12.55 29.64 -9.80
C PRO A 50 13.47 30.03 -10.96
N GLU A 51 14.22 31.13 -10.83
CA GLU A 51 15.15 31.60 -11.86
C GLU A 51 16.42 30.75 -11.96
N THR A 52 16.91 30.24 -10.82
CA THR A 52 18.15 29.45 -10.78
C THR A 52 17.87 27.96 -10.88
N GLU A 53 16.81 27.48 -10.23
CA GLU A 53 16.52 26.05 -10.12
C GLU A 53 15.03 25.74 -10.37
N PRO A 54 14.56 25.90 -11.63
CA PRO A 54 13.16 25.72 -11.98
C PRO A 54 12.65 24.29 -11.72
N GLU A 55 13.51 23.28 -11.87
CA GLU A 55 13.19 21.87 -11.62
C GLU A 55 12.83 21.61 -10.16
N LYS A 56 13.65 22.11 -9.22
CA LYS A 56 13.40 21.93 -7.78
C LYS A 56 12.16 22.70 -7.34
N PHE A 57 11.96 23.92 -7.88
CA PHE A 57 10.76 24.71 -7.62
C PHE A 57 9.47 23.98 -8.04
N LYS A 58 9.44 23.33 -9.22
CA LYS A 58 8.27 22.54 -9.67
C LYS A 58 7.93 21.44 -8.66
N ILE A 59 8.94 20.73 -8.16
CA ILE A 59 8.76 19.65 -7.18
C ILE A 59 8.18 20.19 -5.87
N ILE A 60 8.78 21.26 -5.33
CA ILE A 60 8.34 21.92 -4.09
C ILE A 60 6.90 22.42 -4.21
N ARG A 61 6.58 23.07 -5.34
CA ARG A 61 5.22 23.57 -5.62
C ARG A 61 4.22 22.42 -5.73
N GLY A 62 4.56 21.35 -6.44
CA GLY A 62 3.70 20.18 -6.56
C GLY A 62 3.41 19.51 -5.21
N ALA A 63 4.40 19.43 -4.33
CA ALA A 63 4.21 18.93 -2.96
C ALA A 63 3.27 19.83 -2.14
N TYR A 64 3.47 21.15 -2.21
CA TYR A 64 2.59 22.12 -1.54
C TYR A 64 1.14 22.04 -2.03
N GLU A 65 0.92 21.92 -3.34
CA GLU A 65 -0.43 21.86 -3.94
C GLU A 65 -1.20 20.61 -3.48
N LYS A 66 -0.53 19.47 -3.28
CA LYS A 66 -1.15 18.25 -2.72
C LYS A 66 -1.59 18.43 -1.26
N LEU A 67 -0.84 19.22 -0.49
CA LEU A 67 -1.05 19.38 0.95
C LEU A 67 -1.90 20.60 1.34
N LYS A 68 -2.08 21.57 0.43
CA LYS A 68 -2.77 22.85 0.67
C LYS A 68 -4.24 22.68 1.09
N ASP A 69 -4.97 21.74 0.49
CA ASP A 69 -6.39 21.52 0.76
C ASP A 69 -6.61 20.33 1.68
N VAL A 70 -7.48 20.49 2.69
CA VAL A 70 -7.78 19.42 3.65
C VAL A 70 -8.30 18.15 2.96
N ARG A 71 -9.16 18.29 1.93
CA ARG A 71 -9.65 17.14 1.16
C ARG A 71 -8.52 16.41 0.41
N ARG A 72 -7.65 17.17 -0.26
CA ARG A 72 -6.48 16.64 -0.98
C ARG A 72 -5.46 16.00 -0.04
N ARG A 73 -5.32 16.55 1.17
CA ARG A 73 -4.52 15.96 2.25
C ARG A 73 -5.08 14.60 2.66
N THR A 74 -6.39 14.49 2.87
CA THR A 74 -7.04 13.21 3.20
C THR A 74 -6.84 12.18 2.10
N GLU A 75 -7.04 12.54 0.83
CA GLU A 75 -6.80 11.65 -0.32
C GLU A 75 -5.34 11.18 -0.36
N THR A 76 -4.40 12.11 -0.17
CA THR A 76 -2.96 11.81 -0.13
C THR A 76 -2.60 10.87 1.03
N ASP A 77 -3.24 11.04 2.19
CA ASP A 77 -3.00 10.21 3.38
C ASP A 77 -3.54 8.78 3.20
N ILE A 78 -4.72 8.63 2.58
CA ILE A 78 -5.34 7.33 2.29
C ILE A 78 -4.45 6.46 1.39
N PHE A 79 -3.87 7.05 0.34
CA PHE A 79 -3.02 6.33 -0.61
C PHE A 79 -1.54 6.32 -0.24
N ARG A 80 -1.19 6.77 0.98
CA ARG A 80 0.19 6.76 1.44
C ARG A 80 0.67 5.31 1.57
N PRO A 81 1.80 4.94 0.95
CA PRO A 81 2.38 3.62 1.15
C PRO A 81 2.79 3.47 2.62
N GLN A 82 2.03 2.66 3.36
CA GLN A 82 2.38 2.22 4.70
C GLN A 82 3.32 1.01 4.55
N PRO A 83 4.39 0.90 5.36
CA PRO A 83 5.14 -0.34 5.41
C PRO A 83 4.19 -1.46 5.81
N SER A 84 4.16 -2.54 5.03
CA SER A 84 3.43 -3.73 5.44
C SER A 84 3.99 -4.19 6.79
N PRO A 85 3.13 -4.57 7.75
CA PRO A 85 3.62 -5.18 8.98
C PRO A 85 4.49 -6.39 8.61
N PRO A 86 5.53 -6.70 9.40
CA PRO A 86 6.34 -7.89 9.15
C PRO A 86 5.42 -9.10 9.08
N TRP A 87 5.63 -9.96 8.10
CA TRP A 87 4.81 -11.16 7.96
C TRP A 87 4.91 -11.99 9.24
N GLN A 88 3.77 -12.27 9.84
CA GLN A 88 3.64 -13.14 11.00
C GLN A 88 2.92 -14.40 10.53
N PRO A 89 3.58 -15.58 10.52
CA PRO A 89 2.90 -16.81 10.15
C PRO A 89 1.70 -17.02 11.08
N PRO A 90 0.50 -17.29 10.54
CA PRO A 90 -0.59 -17.74 11.38
C PRO A 90 -0.15 -19.04 12.07
N SER A 91 -0.22 -19.08 13.39
CA SER A 91 0.12 -20.27 14.20
C SER A 91 -1.03 -21.28 14.19
N ILE A 92 -1.55 -21.60 13.01
CA ILE A 92 -2.56 -22.65 12.86
C ILE A 92 -1.81 -23.98 12.88
N LYS A 93 -1.93 -24.71 13.98
CA LYS A 93 -1.50 -26.11 14.04
C LYS A 93 -2.52 -26.95 13.27
N LEU A 94 -2.36 -27.01 11.95
CA LEU A 94 -3.20 -27.86 11.12
C LEU A 94 -2.67 -29.30 11.20
N ALA A 95 -3.35 -30.13 11.99
CA ALA A 95 -3.14 -31.57 11.99
C ALA A 95 -3.89 -32.17 10.81
N LEU A 96 -3.36 -32.04 9.59
CA LEU A 96 -3.86 -32.84 8.48
C LEU A 96 -3.38 -34.27 8.68
N ASP A 97 -4.32 -35.20 8.72
CA ASP A 97 -3.98 -36.58 8.44
C ASP A 97 -3.60 -36.67 6.96
N THR A 98 -2.32 -36.92 6.69
CA THR A 98 -1.79 -37.07 5.32
C THR A 98 -1.80 -38.54 4.90
N THR A 99 -2.30 -39.43 5.77
CA THR A 99 -2.44 -40.85 5.47
C THR A 99 -3.60 -41.03 4.50
N PHE A 100 -3.32 -41.61 3.34
CA PHE A 100 -4.38 -41.98 2.40
C PHE A 100 -5.08 -43.25 2.89
N HIS A 101 -6.34 -43.13 3.27
CA HIS A 101 -7.16 -44.25 3.71
C HIS A 101 -7.93 -44.85 2.54
N PRO A 102 -8.22 -46.16 2.55
CA PRO A 102 -9.03 -46.80 1.50
C PRO A 102 -10.45 -46.20 1.38
N GLY A 103 -10.98 -45.59 2.45
CA GLY A 103 -12.22 -44.82 2.41
C GLY A 103 -12.13 -43.54 1.57
N ASP A 104 -10.94 -42.97 1.42
CA ASP A 104 -10.69 -41.80 0.57
C ASP A 104 -10.78 -42.19 -0.90
N ALA A 105 -10.31 -43.39 -1.26
CA ALA A 105 -10.47 -43.94 -2.60
C ALA A 105 -11.94 -44.06 -3.00
N LEU A 106 -12.80 -44.56 -2.10
CA LEU A 106 -14.26 -44.62 -2.35
C LEU A 106 -14.90 -43.23 -2.46
N THR A 107 -14.39 -42.25 -1.73
CA THR A 107 -14.86 -40.86 -1.79
C THR A 107 -14.50 -40.21 -3.13
N VAL A 108 -13.27 -40.41 -3.60
CA VAL A 108 -12.83 -39.95 -4.94
C VAL A 108 -13.62 -40.65 -6.04
N LEU A 109 -13.78 -41.97 -5.94
CA LEU A 109 -14.51 -42.76 -6.93
C LEU A 109 -16.01 -42.42 -7.01
N ARG A 110 -16.64 -42.00 -5.90
CA ARG A 110 -18.02 -41.49 -5.93
C ARG A 110 -18.15 -40.11 -6.58
N GLY A 111 -17.10 -39.29 -6.57
CA GLY A 111 -17.12 -37.97 -7.21
C GLY A 111 -16.74 -38.00 -8.68
N TRP A 112 -15.93 -38.97 -9.11
CA TRP A 112 -15.38 -39.07 -10.46
C TRP A 112 -16.00 -40.18 -11.32
N GLY A 113 -16.84 -41.05 -10.74
CA GLY A 113 -17.46 -42.16 -11.45
C GLY A 113 -18.94 -42.32 -11.11
N GLU A 114 -19.62 -43.16 -11.89
CA GLU A 114 -21.06 -43.45 -11.74
C GLU A 114 -21.38 -44.50 -10.67
N LEU A 115 -20.45 -44.74 -9.73
CA LEU A 115 -20.60 -45.79 -8.71
C LEU A 115 -21.78 -45.56 -7.76
N GLY A 116 -22.31 -44.32 -7.69
CA GLY A 116 -23.51 -43.95 -6.95
C GLY A 116 -24.76 -43.80 -7.81
N ARG A 117 -24.66 -43.92 -9.15
CA ARG A 117 -25.83 -43.82 -10.03
C ARG A 117 -26.65 -45.09 -9.89
N THR A 118 -27.92 -44.93 -9.57
CA THR A 118 -28.88 -46.04 -9.44
C THR A 118 -29.79 -46.16 -10.66
N ASP A 119 -29.75 -45.17 -11.57
CA ASP A 119 -30.56 -45.14 -12.78
C ASP A 119 -29.68 -45.12 -14.04
N PHE A 120 -29.89 -46.13 -14.88
CA PHE A 120 -29.16 -46.40 -16.13
C PHE A 120 -30.12 -46.55 -17.32
N GLN A 121 -31.39 -46.13 -17.17
CA GLN A 121 -32.38 -46.25 -18.24
C GLN A 121 -31.95 -45.58 -19.55
N GLU A 122 -31.18 -44.48 -19.47
CA GLU A 122 -30.68 -43.75 -20.64
C GLU A 122 -29.45 -44.39 -21.32
N ASP A 123 -28.77 -45.34 -20.67
CA ASP A 123 -27.61 -46.02 -21.25
C ASP A 123 -27.99 -47.23 -22.11
N PHE A 124 -29.24 -47.68 -22.03
CA PHE A 124 -29.75 -48.74 -22.88
C PHE A 124 -29.85 -48.24 -24.33
N ARG A 125 -29.13 -48.90 -25.23
CA ARG A 125 -29.30 -48.73 -26.67
C ARG A 125 -29.83 -50.02 -27.26
N GLU A 126 -30.90 -49.94 -28.04
CA GLU A 126 -31.37 -51.08 -28.82
C GLU A 126 -30.29 -51.46 -29.84
N ILE A 127 -29.88 -52.72 -29.81
CA ILE A 127 -28.93 -53.28 -30.76
C ILE A 127 -29.77 -53.71 -31.96
N GLU A 128 -29.67 -52.96 -33.05
CA GLU A 128 -30.18 -53.41 -34.35
C GLU A 128 -29.22 -54.48 -34.88
N TRP A 129 -29.75 -55.68 -35.10
CA TRP A 129 -29.04 -56.84 -35.61
C TRP A 129 -29.03 -56.86 -37.14
#